data_AF-A0A9E2LIN4-F1
#
_entry.id   AF-A0A9E2LIN4-F1
#
_cell.length_a   1.000
_cell.length_b   1.000
_cell.length_c   1.000
_cell.angle_alpha   90.00
_cell.angle_beta   90.00
_cell.angle_gamma   90.00
#
_symmetry.space_group_name_H-M   'P 1'
#
loop_
_entity.id
_entity.type
_entity.pdbx_description
1 polymer ?
#
loop_
_entity_poly.entity_id
_entity_poly.type
_entity_poly.pdbx_seq_one_letter_code
_entity_poly.pdbx_strand_id
1 'polypeptide(L)' 'CQAGVEAEIDNEAMYERLLRQTEHPDVLAVMRRLQQASQERHLPAFRRCLERMGGADGTVPNGVRMPPS' A
#
# COMPACT_ATOMS: atom_id res chain seq x y z
N CYS A 1 -8.39 -0.37 -4.09
CA CYS A 1 -6.99 -0.58 -3.66
C CYS A 1 -5.97 -0.14 -4.69
N GLN A 2 -6.22 -0.31 -6.00
CA GLN A 2 -5.36 0.23 -7.07
C GLN A 2 -5.07 1.73 -6.91
N ALA A 3 -6.12 2.57 -6.83
CA ALA A 3 -5.97 4.01 -6.62
C ALA A 3 -5.19 4.36 -5.33
N GLY A 4 -5.23 3.50 -4.30
CA GLY A 4 -4.42 3.67 -3.09
C GLY A 4 -2.94 3.39 -3.32
N VAL A 5 -2.60 2.40 -4.15
CA VAL A 5 -1.20 2.16 -4.56
C VAL A 5 -0.66 3.36 -5.35
N GLU A 6 -1.42 3.84 -6.33
CA GLU A 6 -1.05 5.02 -7.14
C GLU A 6 -0.88 6.26 -6.26
N ALA A 7 -1.84 6.52 -5.36
CA ALA A 7 -1.76 7.66 -4.45
C ALA A 7 -0.53 7.60 -3.53
N GLU A 8 -0.15 6.43 -3.00
CA GLU A 8 1.04 6.32 -2.14
C GLU A 8 2.36 6.50 -2.91
N ILE A 9 2.40 6.12 -4.20
CA ILE A 9 3.57 6.39 -5.08
C ILE A 9 3.68 7.90 -5.37
N ASP A 10 2.57 8.55 -5.70
CA ASP A 10 2.55 10.00 -5.92
C ASP A 10 2.91 10.77 -4.63
N ASN A 11 2.49 10.24 -3.48
CA ASN A 11 2.78 10.79 -2.16
C ASN A 11 4.28 10.73 -1.83
N GLU A 12 4.99 9.68 -2.22
CA GLU A 12 6.45 9.59 -2.10
C GLU A 12 7.14 10.74 -2.83
N ALA A 13 6.81 10.94 -4.11
CA ALA A 13 7.36 12.04 -4.91
C ALA A 13 7.00 13.42 -4.35
N MET A 14 5.79 13.57 -3.79
CA MET A 14 5.37 14.79 -3.11
C MET A 14 6.25 15.07 -1.89
N TYR A 15 6.46 14.10 -1.00
CA TYR A 15 7.29 14.27 0.19
C TYR A 15 8.74 14.60 -0.17
N GLU A 16 9.32 13.95 -1.18
CA GLU A 16 10.65 14.31 -1.66
C GLU A 16 10.77 15.80 -2.03
N ARG A 17 9.77 16.34 -2.75
CA ARG A 17 9.73 17.75 -3.10
C ARG A 17 9.58 18.65 -1.87
N LEU A 18 8.66 18.32 -0.97
CA LEU A 18 8.39 19.11 0.24
C LEU A 18 9.60 19.15 1.19
N LEU A 19 10.27 18.01 1.37
CA LEU A 19 11.45 17.90 2.22
C LEU A 19 12.62 18.75 1.69
N ARG A 20 12.76 18.89 0.37
CA ARG A 20 13.78 19.78 -0.23
C ARG A 20 13.47 21.27 -0.08
N GLN A 21 12.21 21.62 0.15
CA GLN A 21 11.73 23.01 0.22
C GLN A 21 11.50 23.49 1.66
N THR A 22 11.66 22.60 2.66
CA THR A 22 11.36 22.91 4.05
C THR A 22 12.64 23.04 4.86
N GLU A 23 12.78 24.15 5.57
CA GLU A 23 13.94 24.40 6.46
C GLU A 23 13.61 24.20 7.94
N HIS A 24 12.32 24.19 8.30
CA HIS A 24 11.86 24.05 9.68
C HIS A 24 12.08 22.61 10.21
N PRO A 25 12.98 22.39 11.20
CA PRO A 25 13.38 21.05 11.62
C PRO A 25 12.26 20.18 12.19
N ASP A 26 11.32 20.80 12.90
CA ASP A 26 10.14 20.16 13.46
C ASP A 26 9.18 19.69 12.36
N VAL A 27 8.92 20.54 11.36
CA VAL A 27 8.11 20.20 10.19
C VAL A 27 8.77 19.07 9.39
N LEU A 28 10.08 19.15 9.15
CA LEU A 28 10.85 18.08 8.50
C LEU A 28 10.70 16.75 9.25
N ALA A 29 10.77 16.77 10.58
CA ALA A 29 10.64 15.57 11.39
C ALA A 29 9.23 14.95 11.30
N VAL A 30 8.18 15.77 11.20
CA VAL A 30 6.81 15.27 10.99
C VAL A 30 6.65 14.70 9.58
N MET A 31 7.10 15.43 8.55
CA MET A 31 7.02 14.99 7.16
C MET A 31 7.72 13.65 6.93
N ARG A 32 8.93 13.46 7.49
CA ARG A 32 9.64 12.17 7.41
C ARG A 32 8.87 11.02 8.06
N ARG A 33 8.27 11.25 9.24
CA ARG A 33 7.46 10.21 9.91
C ARG A 33 6.23 9.84 9.09
N LEU A 34 5.59 10.81 8.45
CA LEU A 34 4.43 10.56 7.59
C LEU A 34 4.83 9.82 6.30
N GLN A 35 5.93 10.23 5.66
CA GLN A 35 6.49 9.54 4.50
C GLN A 35 6.83 8.08 4.84
N GLN A 36 7.49 7.85 5.98
CA GLN A 36 7.81 6.50 6.45
C GLN A 36 6.55 5.66 6.69
N ALA A 37 5.52 6.23 7.34
CA ALA A 37 4.27 5.51 7.56
C ALA A 37 3.56 5.13 6.25
N SER A 38 3.58 6.04 5.27
CA SER A 38 3.07 5.81 3.91
C SER A 38 3.82 4.64 3.24
N GLN A 39 5.15 4.68 3.18
CA GLN A 39 5.99 3.69 2.51
C GLN A 39 5.99 2.32 3.20
N GLU A 40 6.10 2.28 4.53
CA GLU A 40 6.30 1.04 5.28
C GLU A 40 4.99 0.35 5.69
N ARG A 41 3.88 1.09 5.73
CA ARG A 41 2.61 0.56 6.25
C ARG A 41 1.49 0.62 5.24
N HIS A 42 1.21 1.79 4.67
CA HIS A 42 0.05 1.97 3.80
C HIS A 42 0.25 1.34 2.43
N LEU A 43 1.36 1.65 1.75
CA LEU A 43 1.64 1.11 0.43
C LEU A 43 1.65 -0.44 0.42
N PRO A 44 2.31 -1.14 1.37
CA PRO A 44 2.21 -2.59 1.47
C PRO A 44 0.78 -3.09 1.74
N ALA A 45 -0.03 -2.36 2.53
CA ALA A 45 -1.42 -2.72 2.78
C ALA A 45 -2.28 -2.63 1.51
N PHE A 46 -2.12 -1.57 0.72
CA PHE A 46 -2.84 -1.42 -0.55
C PHE A 46 -2.40 -2.44 -1.60
N ARG A 47 -1.09 -2.76 -1.68
CA ARG A 47 -0.57 -3.83 -2.55
C ARG A 47 -1.17 -5.19 -2.19
N ARG A 48 -1.17 -5.57 -0.91
CA ARG A 48 -1.82 -6.82 -0.43
C ARG A 48 -3.31 -6.86 -0.75
N CYS A 49 -4.01 -5.73 -0.62
CA CYS A 49 -5.42 -5.67 -0.99
C CYS A 49 -5.62 -5.91 -2.51
N LEU A 50 -4.78 -5.30 -3.35
CA LEU A 50 -4.83 -5.49 -4.79
C LEU A 50 -4.57 -6.95 -5.19
N GLU A 51 -3.55 -7.57 -4.59
CA GLU A 51 -3.24 -8.99 -4.78
C GLU A 51 -4.42 -9.90 -4.40
N ARG A 52 -5.12 -9.61 -3.30
CA ARG A 52 -6.31 -10.37 -2.87
C ARG A 52 -7.48 -10.23 -3.84
N MET A 53 -7.67 -9.05 -4.44
CA MET A 53 -8.71 -8.87 -5.45
C MET A 53 -8.34 -9.57 -6.77
N GLY A 54 -7.08 -9.51 -7.20
CA GLY A 54 -6.61 -10.23 -8.40
C GLY A 54 -6.55 -11.76 -8.21
N GLY A 55 -6.42 -12.23 -6.97
CA GLY A 55 -6.48 -13.66 -6.63
C GLY A 55 -7.90 -14.19 -6.39
N ALA A 56 -8.91 -13.32 -6.24
CA ALA A 56 -10.31 -13.73 -6.06
C ALA A 56 -10.97 -14.20 -7.36
N ASP A 57 -10.43 -13.80 -8.52
CA ASP A 57 -10.84 -14.30 -9.84
C ASP A 57 -10.30 -15.71 -10.17
N GLY A 58 -9.58 -16.34 -9.22
CA GLY A 58 -9.03 -17.70 -9.34
C GLY A 58 -9.88 -18.82 -8.73
N THR A 59 -11.12 -18.57 -8.29
CA THR A 59 -11.98 -19.65 -7.79
C THR A 59 -12.58 -20.45 -8.95
N VAL A 60 -11.90 -21.52 -9.35
CA VAL A 60 -12.59 -22.73 -9.79
C VAL A 60 -13.03 -23.45 -8.50
N PRO A 61 -14.34 -23.58 -8.19
CA PRO A 61 -14.75 -24.39 -7.05
C PRO A 61 -14.78 -25.84 -7.53
N ASN A 62 -13.68 -26.57 -7.41
CA ASN A 62 -13.72 -28.02 -7.59
C ASN A 62 -13.10 -28.72 -6.38
N GLY A 63 -13.99 -29.05 -5.44
CA GLY A 63 -13.66 -29.75 -4.21
C GLY A 63 -14.91 -30.38 -3.61
N VAL A 64 -15.71 -31.10 -4.41
CA VAL A 64 -16.61 -32.12 -3.86
C VAL A 64 -15.72 -33.18 -3.22
N ARG A 65 -15.60 -33.11 -1.90
CA ARG A 65 -14.97 -34.15 -1.08
C ARG A 65 -15.98 -35.28 -0.91
N MET A 66 -15.87 -36.32 -1.73
CA MET A 66 -16.54 -37.61 -1.48
C MET A 66 -15.88 -38.30 -0.26
N PRO A 67 -16.63 -38.74 0.76
CA PRO A 67 -16.09 -39.57 1.83
C PRO A 67 -15.98 -41.04 1.38
N PRO A 68 -14.93 -41.79 1.75
CA PRO A 68 -14.92 -43.23 1.53
C PRO A 68 -15.77 -43.96 2.61
N SER A 69 -16.40 -45.04 2.17
CA SER A 69 -17.24 -45.98 2.92
C SER A 69 -16.50 -46.77 3.99
#